data_AF-A0A426V0V7-F1
#
_entry.id   AF-A0A426V0V7-F1
#
_cell.length_a   1.000
_cell.length_b   1.000
_cell.length_c   1.000
_cell.angle_alpha   90.00
_cell.angle_beta   90.00
_cell.angle_gamma   90.00
#
_symmetry.space_group_name_H-M   'P 1'
#
loop_
_entity.id
_entity.type
_entity.pdbx_description
1 polymer ?
#
loop_
_entity_poly.entity_id
_entity_poly.type
_entity_poly.pdbx_seq_one_letter_code
_entity_poly.pdbx_strand_id
1 'polypeptide(L)'
;MTYIFDVITWGRDGNTLDGRLTSLIGRDARFYRGPEFGLQLLMDAWFQGFGAVDIDDGTAKEFEECFELFLGKRVWIDAKGNVLDEHTKEPVEPKVNAYKAYEGQLDGSAGAWGKYTILTTKPRGEEFLKRTEAIIASFAIEPEGDGEHAEFTIQVTDPRYLAHMGKHASFETAFTGHVPR
;
A
#
# COMPACT_ATOMS: atom_id res chain seq x y z
N MET A 1 -10.39 1.01 -10.32
CA MET A 1 -8.92 0.90 -10.28
C MET A 1 -8.51 0.04 -11.46
N THR A 2 -7.51 0.43 -12.23
CA THR A 2 -7.03 -0.36 -13.38
C THR A 2 -5.80 -1.12 -12.92
N TYR A 3 -5.86 -2.45 -12.95
CA TYR A 3 -4.72 -3.28 -12.61
C TYR A 3 -3.69 -3.28 -13.73
N ILE A 4 -2.42 -3.33 -13.36
CA ILE A 4 -1.27 -3.28 -14.27
C ILE A 4 -0.56 -4.63 -14.32
N PHE A 5 -0.52 -5.36 -13.21
CA PHE A 5 0.12 -6.65 -13.13
C PHE A 5 -0.75 -7.70 -12.43
N ASP A 6 -0.72 -8.92 -12.93
CA ASP A 6 -0.97 -10.11 -12.12
C ASP A 6 0.30 -10.48 -11.36
N VAL A 7 0.14 -10.86 -10.09
CA VAL A 7 1.21 -11.23 -9.18
C VAL A 7 0.96 -12.65 -8.69
N ILE A 8 1.98 -13.50 -8.78
CA ILE A 8 1.98 -14.83 -8.19
C ILE A 8 3.17 -14.95 -7.24
N THR A 9 2.97 -15.54 -6.05
CA THR A 9 4.04 -15.75 -5.06
C THR A 9 4.12 -17.22 -4.62
N TRP A 10 5.32 -17.70 -4.27
CA TRP A 10 5.56 -19.13 -3.98
C TRP A 10 5.50 -19.52 -2.50
N GLY A 11 5.00 -18.62 -1.64
CA GLY A 11 5.11 -18.73 -0.19
C GLY A 11 6.50 -18.32 0.30
N ARG A 12 6.57 -17.73 1.49
CA ARG A 12 7.84 -17.25 2.03
C ARG A 12 8.76 -18.38 2.47
N ASP A 13 10.06 -18.13 2.38
CA ASP A 13 11.11 -18.87 3.07
C ASP A 13 11.86 -17.93 4.03
N GLY A 14 11.66 -18.10 5.33
CA GLY A 14 12.19 -17.19 6.34
C GLY A 14 11.76 -15.73 6.10
N ASN A 15 12.72 -14.89 5.71
CA ASN A 15 12.56 -13.46 5.42
C ASN A 15 12.48 -13.16 3.91
N THR A 16 12.36 -14.19 3.07
CA THR A 16 12.39 -14.04 1.62
C THR A 16 11.06 -14.47 1.02
N LEU A 17 10.63 -13.77 -0.02
CA LEU A 17 9.47 -14.10 -0.83
C LEU A 17 9.83 -14.01 -2.31
N ASP A 18 9.64 -15.10 -3.02
CA ASP A 18 9.79 -15.15 -4.47
C ASP A 18 8.43 -15.12 -5.17
N GLY A 19 8.42 -14.58 -6.38
CA GLY A 19 7.22 -14.51 -7.19
C GLY A 19 7.47 -14.11 -8.63
N ARG A 20 6.37 -13.96 -9.36
CA ARG A 20 6.33 -13.56 -10.77
C ARG A 20 5.30 -12.46 -10.96
N LEU A 21 5.65 -11.47 -11.76
CA LEU A 21 4.72 -10.48 -12.30
C LEU A 21 4.39 -10.83 -13.76
N THR A 22 3.13 -10.64 -14.13
CA THR A 22 2.66 -10.71 -15.51
C THR A 22 1.98 -9.39 -15.86
N SER A 23 2.41 -8.74 -16.92
CA SER A 23 1.83 -7.49 -17.39
C SER A 23 0.43 -7.70 -17.97
N LEU A 24 -0.56 -6.99 -17.41
CA LEU A 24 -1.92 -6.94 -17.94
C LEU A 24 -2.07 -5.92 -19.09
N ILE A 25 -1.05 -5.07 -19.29
CA ILE A 25 -1.00 -4.07 -20.36
C ILE A 25 -0.06 -4.47 -21.50
N GLY A 26 0.41 -5.74 -21.50
CA GLY A 26 1.34 -6.28 -22.49
C GLY A 26 2.76 -5.71 -22.38
N ARG A 27 3.49 -5.70 -23.49
CA ARG A 27 4.92 -5.35 -23.57
C ARG A 27 5.28 -3.90 -23.22
N ASP A 28 4.28 -3.05 -23.03
CA ASP A 28 4.50 -1.65 -22.65
C ASP A 28 4.72 -1.46 -21.14
N ALA A 29 4.52 -2.51 -20.33
CA ALA A 29 4.79 -2.44 -18.91
C ALA A 29 6.28 -2.28 -18.62
N ARG A 30 6.57 -1.38 -17.67
CA ARG A 30 7.91 -1.21 -17.12
C ARG A 30 7.97 -1.85 -15.75
N PHE A 31 8.90 -2.77 -15.58
CA PHE A 31 9.21 -3.38 -14.30
C PHE A 31 10.12 -2.46 -13.50
N TYR A 32 9.54 -1.81 -12.49
CA TYR A 32 10.29 -0.93 -11.60
C TYR A 32 11.19 -1.73 -10.66
N ARG A 33 12.44 -1.28 -10.49
CA ARG A 33 13.49 -2.05 -9.80
C ARG A 33 13.77 -1.61 -8.36
N GLY A 34 13.17 -0.52 -7.90
CA GLY A 34 13.41 -0.02 -6.54
C GLY A 34 12.61 -0.81 -5.48
N PRO A 35 13.12 -0.86 -4.24
CA PRO A 35 12.55 -1.65 -3.15
C PRO A 35 11.12 -1.25 -2.76
N GLU A 36 10.70 -0.03 -3.06
CA GLU A 36 9.35 0.47 -2.81
C GLU A 36 8.29 -0.34 -3.55
N PHE A 37 8.65 -0.93 -4.69
CA PHE A 37 7.72 -1.80 -5.40
C PHE A 37 7.52 -3.11 -4.64
N GLY A 38 8.59 -3.67 -4.05
CA GLY A 38 8.49 -4.81 -3.15
C GLY A 38 7.54 -4.53 -1.98
N LEU A 39 7.68 -3.37 -1.31
CA LEU A 39 6.78 -2.99 -0.23
C LEU A 39 5.32 -2.84 -0.72
N GLN A 40 5.11 -2.18 -1.86
CA GLN A 40 3.78 -2.05 -2.47
C GLN A 40 3.11 -3.40 -2.71
N LEU A 41 3.85 -4.39 -3.23
CA LEU A 41 3.33 -5.74 -3.47
C LEU A 41 2.92 -6.44 -2.16
N LEU A 42 3.73 -6.32 -1.11
CA LEU A 42 3.41 -6.91 0.21
C LEU A 42 2.15 -6.27 0.82
N MET A 43 2.07 -4.94 0.75
CA MET A 43 0.93 -4.17 1.24
C MET A 43 -0.36 -4.50 0.48
N ASP A 44 -0.31 -4.57 -0.85
CA ASP A 44 -1.49 -4.83 -1.69
C ASP A 44 -2.04 -6.24 -1.48
N ALA A 45 -1.16 -7.24 -1.38
CA ALA A 45 -1.58 -8.60 -1.01
C ALA A 45 -2.28 -8.65 0.35
N TRP A 46 -1.73 -7.96 1.36
CA TRP A 46 -2.37 -7.89 2.68
C TRP A 46 -3.74 -7.20 2.59
N PHE A 47 -3.82 -6.06 1.90
CA PHE A 47 -5.06 -5.30 1.73
C PHE A 47 -6.15 -6.09 1.00
N GLN A 48 -5.77 -6.95 0.05
CA GLN A 48 -6.68 -7.84 -0.65
C GLN A 48 -7.07 -9.09 0.16
N GLY A 49 -6.57 -9.23 1.39
CA GLY A 49 -6.99 -10.26 2.33
C GLY A 49 -6.16 -11.55 2.29
N PHE A 50 -5.09 -11.60 1.49
CA PHE A 50 -4.21 -12.77 1.45
C PHE A 50 -3.46 -12.88 2.77
N GLY A 51 -3.79 -13.90 3.58
CA GLY A 51 -3.17 -14.14 4.89
C GLY A 51 -3.33 -13.00 5.90
N ALA A 52 -4.34 -12.14 5.73
CA ALA A 52 -4.46 -10.92 6.54
C ALA A 52 -4.61 -11.19 8.04
N VAL A 53 -5.19 -12.33 8.41
CA VAL A 53 -5.34 -12.78 9.80
C VAL A 53 -4.04 -13.33 10.42
N ASP A 54 -3.02 -13.58 9.59
CA ASP A 54 -1.72 -14.10 10.02
C ASP A 54 -0.75 -12.98 10.42
N ILE A 55 -1.06 -11.73 10.05
CA ILE A 55 -0.32 -10.53 10.48
C ILE A 55 -0.81 -10.08 11.86
N ASP A 56 0.13 -9.76 12.76
CA ASP A 56 -0.20 -9.18 14.06
C ASP A 56 -0.64 -7.71 13.97
N ASP A 57 -1.40 -7.24 14.96
CA ASP A 57 -1.95 -5.88 15.00
C ASP A 57 -0.88 -4.78 14.87
N GLY A 58 0.34 -5.01 15.34
CA GLY A 58 1.43 -4.04 15.23
C GLY A 58 1.92 -3.92 13.80
N THR A 59 2.17 -5.05 13.15
CA THR A 59 2.56 -5.11 11.74
C THR A 59 1.44 -4.60 10.81
N ALA A 60 0.18 -4.93 11.10
CA ALA A 60 -0.97 -4.40 10.35
C ALA A 60 -1.00 -2.87 10.38
N LYS A 61 -0.84 -2.25 11.56
CA LYS A 61 -0.78 -0.79 11.70
C LYS A 61 0.36 -0.17 10.90
N GLU A 62 1.52 -0.82 10.84
CA GLU A 62 2.63 -0.34 10.02
C GLU A 62 2.30 -0.37 8.51
N PHE A 63 1.59 -1.39 8.03
CA PHE A 63 1.09 -1.41 6.65
C PHE A 63 0.01 -0.35 6.40
N GLU A 64 -0.91 -0.12 7.34
CA GLU A 64 -1.89 0.97 7.27
C GLU A 64 -1.19 2.33 7.18
N GLU A 65 -0.19 2.57 8.03
CA GLU A 65 0.64 3.78 7.97
C GLU A 65 1.33 3.91 6.62
N CYS A 66 1.89 2.83 6.06
CA CYS A 66 2.50 2.87 4.73
C CYS A 66 1.47 3.20 3.64
N PHE A 67 0.25 2.69 3.73
CA PHE A 67 -0.84 3.07 2.81
C PHE A 67 -1.21 4.54 2.96
N GLU A 68 -1.30 5.07 4.18
CA GLU A 68 -1.56 6.50 4.42
C GLU A 68 -0.42 7.39 3.88
N LEU A 69 0.84 6.95 4.00
CA LEU A 69 1.99 7.64 3.43
C LEU A 69 1.94 7.64 1.91
N PHE A 70 1.54 6.53 1.30
CA PHE A 70 1.53 6.37 -0.16
C PHE A 70 0.29 6.99 -0.83
N LEU A 71 -0.91 6.76 -0.30
CA LEU A 71 -2.16 7.22 -0.91
C LEU A 71 -2.67 8.52 -0.31
N GLY A 72 -2.12 8.95 0.83
CA GLY A 72 -2.71 9.98 1.65
C GLY A 72 -3.68 9.42 2.70
N LYS A 73 -3.72 10.05 3.87
CA LYS A 73 -4.66 9.70 4.94
C LYS A 73 -6.07 10.14 4.56
N ARG A 74 -7.04 9.26 4.77
CA ARG A 74 -8.47 9.56 4.63
C ARG A 74 -9.00 10.20 5.91
N VAL A 75 -9.56 11.39 5.79
CA VAL A 75 -10.14 12.15 6.90
C VAL A 75 -11.65 12.21 6.70
N TRP A 76 -12.37 11.46 7.53
CA TRP A 76 -13.83 11.44 7.53
C TRP A 76 -14.37 12.70 8.20
N ILE A 77 -15.34 13.37 7.57
CA ILE A 77 -15.95 14.59 8.11
C ILE A 77 -17.48 14.58 8.03
N ASP A 78 -18.10 15.31 8.96
CA ASP A 78 -19.53 15.63 8.91
C ASP A 78 -19.83 16.78 7.92
N ALA A 79 -21.12 17.08 7.73
CA ALA A 79 -21.59 18.17 6.87
C ALA A 79 -21.13 19.58 7.34
N LYS A 80 -20.59 19.70 8.55
CA LYS A 80 -20.05 20.95 9.11
C LYS A 80 -18.52 21.01 9.01
N GLY A 81 -17.87 20.00 8.45
CA GLY A 81 -16.43 19.92 8.30
C GLY A 81 -15.68 19.48 9.56
N ASN A 82 -16.37 18.85 10.54
CA ASN A 82 -15.72 18.31 11.72
C ASN A 82 -15.23 16.88 11.48
N VAL A 83 -14.04 16.56 11.98
CA VAL A 83 -13.44 15.23 11.91
C VAL A 83 -14.31 14.22 12.65
N LEU A 84 -14.50 13.07 12.00
CA LEU A 84 -15.20 11.91 12.53
C LEU A 84 -14.20 10.81 12.83
N ASP A 85 -14.50 10.03 13.87
CA ASP A 85 -13.85 8.75 14.10
C ASP A 85 -14.19 7.78 12.95
N GLU A 86 -13.18 7.07 12.44
CA GLU A 86 -13.35 6.23 11.26
C GLU A 86 -14.25 5.01 11.51
N HIS A 87 -14.30 4.47 12.73
CA HIS A 87 -15.06 3.25 12.98
C HIS A 87 -16.50 3.56 13.37
N THR A 88 -16.69 4.53 14.26
CA THR A 88 -18.00 4.92 14.81
C THR A 88 -18.74 5.91 13.92
N LYS A 89 -18.00 6.67 13.08
CA LYS A 89 -18.51 7.79 12.29
C LYS A 89 -19.17 8.89 13.13
N GLU A 90 -18.84 8.95 14.42
CA GLU A 90 -19.22 10.03 15.32
C GLU A 90 -18.12 11.10 15.37
N PRO A 91 -18.46 12.37 15.65
CA PRO A 91 -17.46 13.41 15.81
C PRO A 91 -16.45 13.06 16.90
N VAL A 92 -15.17 13.27 16.61
CA VAL A 92 -14.13 13.16 17.64
C VAL A 92 -14.33 14.25 18.69
N GLU A 93 -14.01 13.94 19.96
CA GLU A 93 -14.07 14.90 21.06
C GLU A 93 -12.67 15.20 21.60
N PRO A 94 -12.24 16.47 21.66
CA PRO A 94 -12.99 17.67 21.27
C PRO A 94 -13.15 17.79 19.74
N LYS A 95 -14.25 18.42 19.29
CA LYS A 95 -14.51 18.64 17.86
C LYS A 95 -13.34 19.35 17.17
N VAL A 96 -12.85 18.73 16.10
CA VAL A 96 -11.77 19.26 15.26
C VAL A 96 -12.33 19.65 13.90
N ASN A 97 -12.15 20.91 13.49
CA ASN A 97 -12.45 21.31 12.11
C ASN A 97 -11.33 20.82 11.18
N ALA A 98 -11.67 19.95 10.22
CA ALA A 98 -10.68 19.27 9.38
C ALA A 98 -9.91 20.23 8.47
N TYR A 99 -10.58 21.22 7.88
CA TYR A 99 -9.93 22.19 6.99
C TYR A 99 -8.85 23.02 7.70
N LYS A 100 -9.07 23.33 8.97
CA LYS A 100 -8.08 24.01 9.81
C LYS A 100 -6.97 23.07 10.30
N ALA A 101 -7.34 21.87 10.76
CA ALA A 101 -6.37 20.92 11.33
C ALA A 101 -5.40 20.36 10.28
N TYR A 102 -5.85 20.19 9.04
CA TYR A 102 -5.07 19.67 7.92
C TYR A 102 -4.74 20.76 6.89
N GLU A 103 -4.70 22.03 7.32
CA GLU A 103 -4.34 23.14 6.44
C GLU A 103 -2.97 22.91 5.78
N GLY A 104 -2.89 23.11 4.47
CA GLY A 104 -1.70 22.86 3.66
C GLY A 104 -1.39 21.38 3.38
N GLN A 105 -2.03 20.45 4.10
CA GLN A 105 -1.83 19.01 3.98
C GLN A 105 -2.88 18.31 3.13
N LEU A 106 -4.04 18.92 2.86
CA LEU A 106 -5.05 18.33 1.98
C LEU A 106 -4.59 18.36 0.51
N ASP A 107 -4.87 17.31 -0.25
CA ASP A 107 -4.55 17.22 -1.69
C ASP A 107 -5.59 17.92 -2.59
N GLY A 108 -6.70 18.35 -1.99
CA GLY A 108 -7.81 19.02 -2.68
C GLY A 108 -8.87 18.06 -3.21
N SER A 109 -8.69 16.75 -3.08
CA SER A 109 -9.69 15.74 -3.41
C SER A 109 -10.69 15.58 -2.26
N ALA A 110 -11.93 15.27 -2.63
CA ALA A 110 -12.98 14.92 -1.70
C ALA A 110 -13.84 13.79 -2.27
N GLY A 111 -13.97 12.71 -1.52
CA GLY A 111 -14.91 11.63 -1.78
C GLY A 111 -16.21 11.81 -1.00
N ALA A 112 -17.28 11.18 -1.47
CA ALA A 112 -18.55 11.08 -0.75
C ALA A 112 -18.86 9.61 -0.42
N TRP A 113 -19.30 9.35 0.80
CA TRP A 113 -19.78 8.05 1.22
C TRP A 113 -21.06 8.20 2.05
N GLY A 114 -22.21 7.99 1.39
CA GLY A 114 -23.51 8.28 1.99
C GLY A 114 -23.60 9.76 2.37
N LYS A 115 -23.81 10.04 3.65
CA LYS A 115 -23.89 11.41 4.21
C LYS A 115 -22.54 12.01 4.61
N TYR A 116 -21.46 11.25 4.50
CA TYR A 116 -20.13 11.64 4.95
C TYR A 116 -19.28 12.12 3.77
N THR A 117 -18.42 13.10 4.06
CA THR A 117 -17.36 13.50 3.13
C THR A 117 -16.04 12.93 3.62
N ILE A 118 -15.20 12.50 2.69
CA ILE A 118 -13.86 11.99 2.97
C ILE A 118 -12.89 12.94 2.28
N LEU A 119 -12.08 13.65 3.05
CA LEU A 119 -10.95 14.40 2.53
C LEU A 119 -9.73 13.49 2.45
N THR A 120 -8.80 13.79 1.56
CA THR A 120 -7.52 13.06 1.46
C THR A 120 -6.37 14.02 1.73
N THR A 121 -5.40 13.60 2.55
CA THR A 121 -4.15 14.35 2.68
C THR A 121 -3.24 14.07 1.49
N LYS A 122 -2.30 14.96 1.21
CA LYS A 122 -1.21 14.73 0.26
C LYS A 122 -0.44 13.47 0.69
N PRO A 123 -0.04 12.62 -0.27
CA PRO A 123 0.95 11.60 -0.04
C PRO A 123 2.25 12.18 0.55
N ARG A 124 2.98 11.34 1.27
CA ARG A 124 4.27 11.67 1.88
C ARG A 124 5.32 10.68 1.37
N GLY A 125 5.65 10.81 0.09
CA GLY A 125 6.53 9.87 -0.62
C GLY A 125 7.90 9.68 0.03
N GLU A 126 8.54 10.75 0.53
CA GLU A 126 9.84 10.65 1.20
C GLU A 126 9.77 9.82 2.50
N GLU A 127 8.70 9.98 3.27
CA GLU A 127 8.48 9.18 4.49
C GLU A 127 8.17 7.71 4.13
N PHE A 128 7.43 7.47 3.04
CA PHE A 128 7.20 6.12 2.52
C PHE A 128 8.50 5.43 2.11
N LEU A 129 9.42 6.15 1.46
CA LEU A 129 10.75 5.64 1.11
C LEU A 129 11.57 5.28 2.35
N LYS A 130 11.58 6.11 3.39
CA LYS A 130 12.26 5.78 4.66
C LYS A 130 11.68 4.52 5.31
N ARG A 131 10.35 4.35 5.28
CA ARG A 131 9.69 3.12 5.77
C ARG A 131 10.09 1.91 4.93
N THR A 132 10.15 2.07 3.61
CA THR A 132 10.61 1.05 2.68
C THR A 132 12.02 0.57 3.04
N GLU A 133 12.97 1.48 3.25
CA GLU A 133 14.35 1.14 3.63
C GLU A 133 14.45 0.40 4.97
N ALA A 134 13.51 0.65 5.90
CA ALA A 134 13.46 -0.05 7.18
C ALA A 134 12.87 -1.47 7.09
N ILE A 135 12.01 -1.73 6.09
CA ILE A 135 11.24 -2.98 5.95
C ILE A 135 11.87 -3.91 4.90
N ILE A 136 12.28 -3.37 3.76
CA ILE A 136 12.81 -4.11 2.62
C ILE A 136 14.33 -4.11 2.68
N ALA A 137 14.91 -5.26 3.05
CA ALA A 137 16.36 -5.44 3.10
C ALA A 137 16.97 -5.51 1.69
N SER A 138 16.28 -6.18 0.75
CA SER A 138 16.65 -6.18 -0.66
C SER A 138 15.43 -6.47 -1.55
N PHE A 139 15.48 -5.97 -2.78
CA PHE A 139 14.50 -6.28 -3.81
C PHE A 139 15.23 -6.49 -5.13
N ALA A 140 14.98 -7.63 -5.76
CA ALA A 140 15.48 -7.96 -7.09
C ALA A 140 14.31 -8.27 -8.01
N ILE A 141 14.39 -7.82 -9.25
CA ILE A 141 13.42 -8.11 -10.29
C ILE A 141 14.13 -8.29 -11.62
N GLU A 142 13.84 -9.40 -12.29
CA GLU A 142 14.47 -9.84 -13.52
C GLU A 142 13.41 -10.01 -14.60
N PRO A 143 13.25 -9.01 -15.49
CA PRO A 143 12.36 -9.12 -16.63
C PRO A 143 12.78 -10.25 -17.56
N GLU A 144 11.81 -11.06 -17.98
CA GLU A 144 12.00 -12.11 -18.97
C GLU A 144 12.18 -11.51 -20.37
N GLY A 145 12.74 -12.30 -21.29
CA GLY A 145 12.98 -11.87 -22.68
C GLY A 145 11.71 -11.65 -23.51
N ASP A 146 10.53 -11.97 -22.99
CA ASP A 146 9.25 -11.79 -23.66
C ASP A 146 8.65 -10.38 -23.50
N GLY A 147 9.17 -9.59 -22.54
CA GLY A 147 8.72 -8.24 -22.24
C GLY A 147 7.41 -8.16 -21.46
N GLU A 148 6.83 -9.28 -21.03
CA GLU A 148 5.54 -9.33 -20.33
C GLU A 148 5.66 -9.88 -18.92
N HIS A 149 6.75 -10.59 -18.61
CA HIS A 149 6.95 -11.20 -17.31
C HIS A 149 8.23 -10.72 -16.63
N ALA A 150 8.22 -10.81 -15.30
CA ALA A 150 9.43 -10.65 -14.50
C ALA A 150 9.36 -11.53 -13.27
N GLU A 151 10.44 -12.24 -12.98
CA GLU A 151 10.63 -12.88 -11.68
C GLU A 151 11.12 -11.84 -10.68
N PHE A 152 10.70 -11.96 -9.42
CA PHE A 152 11.17 -11.09 -8.36
C PHE A 152 11.45 -11.86 -7.07
N THR A 153 12.34 -11.27 -6.28
CA THR A 153 12.66 -11.69 -4.92
C THR A 153 12.57 -10.47 -4.01
N ILE A 154 11.78 -10.58 -2.96
CA ILE A 154 11.71 -9.60 -1.87
C ILE A 154 12.37 -10.22 -0.64
N GLN A 155 13.33 -9.52 -0.05
CA GLN A 155 13.87 -9.85 1.26
C GLN A 155 13.48 -8.75 2.25
N VAL A 156 12.83 -9.14 3.35
CA VAL A 156 12.46 -8.21 4.43
C VAL A 156 13.48 -8.24 5.58
N THR A 157 13.52 -7.17 6.35
CA THR A 157 14.38 -7.08 7.55
C THR A 157 13.88 -7.97 8.69
N ASP A 158 12.57 -8.19 8.78
CA ASP A 158 11.91 -9.01 9.81
C ASP A 158 10.81 -9.89 9.18
N PRO A 159 10.76 -11.21 9.48
CA PRO A 159 9.80 -12.13 8.86
C PRO A 159 8.33 -11.80 9.16
N ARG A 160 8.03 -10.97 10.17
CA ARG A 160 6.65 -10.55 10.47
C ARG A 160 5.97 -9.86 9.29
N TYR A 161 6.74 -9.12 8.47
CA TYR A 161 6.22 -8.44 7.27
C TYR A 161 5.84 -9.39 6.14
N LEU A 162 6.17 -10.68 6.26
CA LEU A 162 5.77 -11.73 5.32
C LEU A 162 4.80 -12.74 5.97
N ALA A 163 4.31 -12.50 7.19
CA ALA A 163 3.49 -13.49 7.90
C ALA A 163 2.26 -13.93 7.08
N HIS A 164 1.66 -12.99 6.34
CA HIS A 164 0.54 -13.21 5.44
C HIS A 164 0.89 -13.94 4.12
N MET A 165 2.18 -14.13 3.85
CA MET A 165 2.72 -14.81 2.67
C MET A 165 3.21 -16.22 3.00
N GLY A 166 2.65 -16.86 4.01
CA GLY A 166 3.00 -18.25 4.40
C GLY A 166 2.63 -19.32 3.36
N LYS A 167 1.82 -18.97 2.35
CA LYS A 167 1.37 -19.85 1.28
C LYS A 167 1.39 -19.10 -0.05
N HIS A 168 1.22 -19.84 -1.13
CA HIS A 168 1.02 -19.27 -2.45
C HIS A 168 -0.13 -18.26 -2.49
N ALA A 169 0.10 -17.10 -3.09
CA ALA A 169 -0.91 -16.07 -3.35
C ALA A 169 -0.93 -15.71 -4.83
N SER A 170 -2.12 -15.35 -5.33
CA SER A 170 -2.32 -14.83 -6.68
C SER A 170 -3.26 -13.65 -6.60
N PHE A 171 -2.80 -12.48 -7.02
CA PHE A 171 -3.54 -11.23 -6.87
C PHE A 171 -3.18 -10.24 -7.99
N GLU A 172 -4.02 -9.22 -8.17
CA GLU A 172 -3.81 -8.16 -9.17
C GLU A 172 -3.31 -6.91 -8.46
N THR A 173 -2.35 -6.17 -9.04
CA THR A 173 -1.91 -4.89 -8.48
C THR A 173 -2.01 -3.75 -9.48
N ALA A 174 -2.42 -2.59 -9.00
CA ALA A 174 -2.36 -1.33 -9.74
C ALA A 174 -1.07 -0.54 -9.46
N PHE A 175 -0.26 -1.01 -8.50
CA PHE A 175 1.02 -0.38 -8.19
C PHE A 175 2.07 -0.68 -9.26
N THR A 176 2.99 0.27 -9.43
CA THR A 176 4.01 0.22 -10.48
C THR A 176 5.41 0.49 -9.94
N GLY A 177 5.59 0.59 -8.62
CA GLY A 177 6.82 1.01 -7.99
C GLY A 177 7.03 2.53 -7.95
N HIS A 178 6.27 3.32 -8.70
CA HIS A 178 6.42 4.78 -8.65
C HIS A 178 5.89 5.35 -7.34
N VAL A 179 6.72 6.12 -6.64
CA VAL A 179 6.34 6.84 -5.43
C VAL A 179 5.78 8.23 -5.78
N PRO A 180 4.66 8.65 -5.17
CA PRO A 180 4.14 10.00 -5.34
C PRO A 180 5.14 11.05 -4.82
N ARG A 181 5.21 12.18 -5.53
CA ARG A 181 6.08 13.31 -5.20
C ARG A 181 5.36 14.34 -4.34
#